data_AF-A0A2D4Q2M1-F1
#
_entry.id   AF-A0A2D4Q2M1-F1
#
_cell.length_a   1.000
_cell.length_b   1.000
_cell.length_c   1.000
_cell.angle_alpha   90.00
_cell.angle_beta   90.00
_cell.angle_gamma   90.00
#
_symmetry.space_group_name_H-M   'P 1'
#
loop_
_entity.id
_entity.type
_entity.pdbx_description
1 polymer ?
#
loop_
_entity_poly.entity_id
_entity_poly.type
_entity_poly.pdbx_seq_one_letter_code
_entity_poly.pdbx_strand_id
1 'polypeptide(L)'
;IDSPQPGSPAIERGCSNLHPEGKSGIPKKASIIKNAVVSFKELCGLAPVANLIQCILAMSSRLVKSDNTTLVVVNLSDQYPTMELQGIVPEVLKKIITSYETMINMIKILIENADTVYEK
;
A
#
# COMPACT_ATOMS: atom_id res chain seq x y z
N ILE A 1 11.21 -51.35 -9.47
CA ILE A 1 12.12 -50.37 -8.85
C ILE A 1 12.99 -49.90 -10.01
N ASP A 2 12.68 -48.85 -10.75
CA ASP A 2 12.10 -47.55 -10.41
C ASP A 2 11.31 -47.04 -11.64
N SER A 3 10.16 -46.42 -11.42
CA SER A 3 9.33 -45.77 -12.47
C SER A 3 9.59 -44.26 -12.44
N PRO A 4 9.06 -43.45 -13.38
CA PRO A 4 9.80 -42.50 -14.20
C PRO A 4 9.71 -41.05 -13.69
N GLN A 5 10.57 -40.15 -14.20
CA GLN A 5 10.29 -38.71 -14.17
C GLN A 5 10.57 -38.09 -15.56
N PRO A 6 9.53 -37.87 -16.37
CA PRO A 6 9.59 -37.05 -17.57
C PRO A 6 9.47 -35.55 -17.24
N GLY A 7 9.99 -34.73 -18.15
CA GLY A 7 10.32 -33.31 -17.97
C GLY A 7 9.26 -32.42 -17.34
N SER A 8 9.73 -31.51 -16.49
CA SER A 8 8.95 -30.36 -16.05
C SER A 8 8.74 -29.39 -17.22
N PRO A 9 7.49 -29.05 -17.59
CA PRO A 9 7.21 -27.93 -18.45
C PRO A 9 7.46 -26.63 -17.67
N ALA A 10 8.20 -25.70 -18.28
CA ALA A 10 8.26 -24.32 -17.85
C ALA A 10 6.83 -23.76 -17.83
N ILE A 11 6.36 -23.40 -16.63
CA ILE A 11 5.17 -22.57 -16.45
C ILE A 11 5.46 -21.18 -17.01
N GLU A 12 5.27 -21.03 -18.32
CA GLU A 12 5.21 -19.71 -18.95
C GLU A 12 4.00 -18.99 -18.34
N ARG A 13 4.29 -17.98 -17.51
CA ARG A 13 3.29 -17.06 -16.97
C ARG A 13 2.63 -16.34 -18.16
N GLY A 14 1.50 -16.88 -18.60
CA GLY A 14 0.65 -16.22 -19.58
C GLY A 14 0.22 -14.86 -19.07
N CYS A 15 0.82 -13.80 -19.61
CA CYS A 15 0.24 -12.45 -19.60
C CYS A 15 -1.04 -12.50 -20.42
N SER A 16 -2.13 -12.88 -19.76
CA SER A 16 -3.46 -12.92 -20.37
C SER A 16 -3.93 -11.49 -20.66
N ASN A 17 -3.97 -11.19 -21.96
CA ASN A 17 -5.00 -10.44 -22.67
C ASN A 17 -5.55 -9.18 -21.99
N LEU A 18 -5.04 -8.02 -22.43
CA LEU A 18 -5.80 -6.77 -22.42
C LEU A 18 -6.93 -6.87 -23.46
N HIS A 19 -8.16 -7.09 -23.02
CA HIS A 19 -9.35 -6.63 -23.73
C HIS A 19 -9.82 -5.31 -23.07
N PRO A 20 -10.16 -4.26 -23.84
CA PRO A 20 -10.96 -3.17 -23.33
C PRO A 20 -12.45 -3.60 -23.34
N GLU A 21 -13.31 -2.78 -22.75
CA GLU A 21 -14.78 -2.92 -22.75
C GLU A 21 -15.35 -3.73 -21.58
N GLY A 22 -15.84 -3.01 -20.58
CA GLY A 22 -16.53 -3.56 -19.41
C GLY A 22 -16.30 -2.68 -18.19
N LYS A 23 -17.19 -1.72 -17.96
CA LYS A 23 -17.24 -0.86 -16.77
C LYS A 23 -17.49 -1.73 -15.52
N SER A 24 -16.42 -2.31 -14.98
CA SER A 24 -16.37 -2.93 -13.65
C SER A 24 -15.01 -2.59 -13.04
N GLY A 25 -14.82 -1.31 -12.74
CA GLY A 25 -13.60 -0.77 -12.16
C GLY A 25 -13.44 -1.08 -10.67
N ILE A 26 -14.45 -1.68 -10.04
CA ILE A 26 -14.56 -1.83 -8.58
C ILE A 26 -13.70 -3.00 -8.04
N PRO A 27 -13.72 -4.23 -8.60
CA PRO A 27 -12.94 -5.35 -8.03
C PRO A 27 -11.43 -5.17 -8.21
N LYS A 28 -10.98 -4.49 -9.27
CA LYS A 28 -9.55 -4.24 -9.52
C LYS A 28 -8.98 -3.18 -8.57
N LYS A 29 -9.71 -2.08 -8.31
CA LYS A 29 -9.27 -1.00 -7.40
C LYS A 29 -9.16 -1.48 -5.95
N ALA A 30 -10.10 -2.29 -5.47
CA ALA A 30 -10.06 -2.86 -4.12
C ALA A 30 -8.85 -3.79 -3.90
N SER A 31 -8.45 -4.54 -4.94
CA SER A 31 -7.25 -5.38 -4.90
C SER A 31 -5.97 -4.54 -4.80
N ILE A 32 -5.90 -3.44 -5.55
CA ILE A 32 -4.76 -2.51 -5.51
C ILE A 32 -4.60 -1.86 -4.12
N ILE A 33 -5.71 -1.48 -3.48
CA ILE A 33 -5.70 -0.91 -2.12
C ILE A 33 -5.21 -1.92 -1.10
N LYS A 34 -5.74 -3.15 -1.13
CA LYS A 34 -5.27 -4.22 -0.24
C LYS A 34 -3.77 -4.46 -0.42
N ASN A 35 -3.26 -4.43 -1.64
CA ASN A 35 -1.85 -4.57 -1.92
C ASN A 35 -1.03 -3.39 -1.35
N ALA A 36 -1.48 -2.15 -1.52
CA ALA A 36 -0.82 -0.98 -0.94
C ALA A 36 -0.79 -1.03 0.60
N VAL A 37 -1.87 -1.50 1.23
CA VAL A 37 -1.94 -1.73 2.68
C VAL A 37 -0.95 -2.80 3.13
N VAL A 38 -0.83 -3.90 2.39
CA VAL A 38 0.11 -4.98 2.71
C VAL A 38 1.56 -4.50 2.55
N SER A 39 1.91 -3.88 1.42
CA SER A 39 3.25 -3.36 1.19
C SER A 39 3.67 -2.32 2.23
N PHE A 40 2.75 -1.48 2.68
CA PHE A 40 3.02 -0.54 3.77
C PHE A 40 3.32 -1.25 5.10
N LYS A 41 2.55 -2.30 5.44
CA LYS A 41 2.82 -3.12 6.64
C LYS A 41 4.18 -3.81 6.59
N GLU A 42 4.55 -4.32 5.41
CA GLU A 42 5.88 -4.91 5.18
C GLU A 42 6.99 -3.88 5.38
N LEU A 43 6.80 -2.65 4.89
CA LEU A 43 7.74 -1.53 5.09
C LEU A 43 7.85 -1.11 6.57
N CYS A 44 6.75 -1.16 7.33
CA CYS A 44 6.77 -0.98 8.79
C CYS A 44 7.45 -2.16 9.53
N GLY A 45 7.67 -3.30 8.86
CA GLY A 45 8.18 -4.54 9.46
C GLY A 45 7.15 -5.25 10.34
N LEU A 46 5.86 -5.10 10.04
CA LEU A 46 4.77 -5.70 10.79
C LEU A 46 4.20 -6.94 10.10
N ALA A 47 3.59 -7.81 10.89
CA ALA A 47 2.90 -8.99 10.38
C ALA A 47 1.73 -8.58 9.45
N PRO A 48 1.38 -9.40 8.44
CA PRO A 48 0.24 -9.13 7.54
C PRO A 48 -1.09 -8.96 8.30
N VAL A 49 -1.21 -9.68 9.42
CA VAL A 49 -2.37 -9.64 10.34
C VAL A 49 -2.40 -8.40 11.24
N ALA A 50 -1.33 -7.60 11.30
CA ALA A 50 -1.26 -6.41 12.13
C ALA A 50 -2.25 -5.34 11.66
N ASN A 51 -2.80 -4.56 12.59
CA ASN A 51 -3.71 -3.48 12.23
C ASN A 51 -2.95 -2.25 11.72
N LEU A 52 -3.60 -1.40 10.92
CA LEU A 52 -3.06 -0.12 10.44
C LEU A 52 -2.58 0.75 11.60
N ILE A 53 -3.34 0.81 12.70
CA ILE A 53 -2.95 1.52 13.93
C ILE A 53 -1.56 1.08 14.43
N GLN A 54 -1.25 -0.23 14.37
CA GLN A 54 0.07 -0.70 14.79
C GLN A 54 1.17 -0.24 13.83
N CYS A 55 0.89 -0.13 12.52
CA CYS A 55 1.84 0.44 11.55
C CYS A 55 2.10 1.91 11.84
N ILE A 56 1.05 2.70 12.10
CA ILE A 56 1.19 4.10 12.47
C ILE A 56 2.07 4.23 13.72
N LEU A 57 1.80 3.46 14.77
CA LEU A 57 2.61 3.48 15.99
C LEU A 57 4.07 3.05 15.75
N ALA A 58 4.29 2.01 14.94
CA ALA A 58 5.63 1.54 14.59
C ALA A 58 6.42 2.58 13.78
N MET A 59 5.76 3.28 12.85
CA MET A 59 6.35 4.41 12.14
C MET A 59 6.69 5.54 13.10
N SER A 60 5.75 5.95 13.96
CA SER A 60 5.97 7.01 14.94
C SER A 60 7.14 6.67 15.88
N SER A 61 7.27 5.42 16.32
CA SER A 61 8.40 4.98 17.13
C SER A 61 9.74 5.10 16.37
N ARG A 62 9.77 4.75 15.08
CA ARG A 62 10.96 4.93 14.22
C ARG A 62 11.29 6.41 13.98
N LEU A 63 10.29 7.27 13.91
CA LEU A 63 10.43 8.72 13.79
C LEU A 63 11.01 9.34 15.06
N VAL A 64 10.45 9.01 16.22
CA VAL A 64 10.90 9.52 17.53
C VAL A 64 12.30 9.03 17.89
N LYS A 65 12.71 7.88 17.36
CA LYS A 65 14.06 7.32 17.58
C LYS A 65 15.16 8.00 16.75
N SER A 66 14.81 8.77 15.71
CA SER A 66 15.78 9.57 14.97
C SER A 66 16.41 10.62 15.91
N ASP A 67 17.73 10.84 15.83
CA ASP A 67 18.51 11.79 16.63
C ASP A 67 18.14 13.27 16.36
N ASN A 68 16.85 13.62 16.51
CA ASN A 68 16.25 14.96 16.36
C ASN A 68 16.48 15.66 14.99
N THR A 69 17.09 14.99 14.02
CA THR A 69 17.36 15.53 12.68
C THR A 69 16.24 15.27 11.67
N THR A 70 15.40 14.27 11.96
CA THR A 70 14.24 13.92 11.15
C THR A 70 12.99 14.47 11.83
N LEU A 71 12.30 15.39 11.17
CA LEU A 71 11.00 15.88 11.60
C LEU A 71 9.96 15.43 10.57
N VAL A 72 8.80 14.97 11.04
CA VAL A 72 7.66 14.69 10.18
C VAL A 72 6.46 15.42 10.73
N VAL A 73 5.85 16.25 9.89
CA VAL A 73 4.65 16.99 10.23
C VAL A 73 3.45 16.23 9.68
N VAL A 74 2.51 15.92 10.56
CA VAL A 74 1.23 15.33 10.16
C VAL A 74 0.20 16.43 10.15
N ASN A 75 -0.27 16.82 8.96
CA ASN A 75 -1.35 17.78 8.82
C ASN A 75 -2.70 17.05 8.92
N LEU A 76 -3.49 17.45 9.93
CA LEU A 76 -4.84 16.92 10.20
C LEU A 76 -5.93 17.95 9.90
N SER A 77 -5.56 19.10 9.31
CA SER A 77 -6.49 20.20 9.01
C SER A 77 -7.43 19.85 7.85
N ASP A 78 -7.01 18.95 6.98
CA ASP A 78 -7.75 18.48 5.82
C ASP A 78 -8.60 17.24 6.12
N GLN A 79 -9.49 16.89 5.18
CA GLN A 79 -10.37 15.72 5.29
C GLN A 79 -9.59 14.39 5.41
N TYR A 80 -8.34 14.36 4.93
CA TYR A 80 -7.46 13.20 5.06
C TYR A 80 -6.09 13.63 5.58
N PRO A 81 -5.49 12.85 6.49
CA PRO A 81 -4.20 13.17 7.08
C PRO A 81 -3.09 13.10 6.02
N THR A 82 -2.28 14.16 5.92
CA THR A 82 -1.07 14.17 5.08
C THR A 82 0.18 14.24 5.94
N MET A 83 1.28 13.69 5.45
CA MET A 83 2.58 13.68 6.11
C MET A 83 3.62 14.41 5.26
N GLU A 84 4.26 15.40 5.86
CA GLU A 84 5.34 16.18 5.27
C GLU A 84 6.67 15.88 5.97
N LEU A 85 7.68 15.58 5.16
CA LEU A 85 9.04 15.32 5.63
C LEU A 85 9.80 16.62 5.81
N GLN A 86 10.41 16.81 6.98
CA GLN A 86 11.24 17.96 7.30
C GLN A 86 12.63 17.51 7.80
N GLY A 87 13.67 18.22 7.35
CA GLY A 87 15.05 17.92 7.73
C GLY A 87 15.66 16.70 7.03
N ILE A 88 16.64 16.07 7.67
CA ILE A 88 17.38 14.93 7.12
C ILE A 88 16.60 13.67 7.44
N VAL A 89 15.90 13.14 6.44
CA VAL A 89 15.07 11.94 6.58
C VAL A 89 15.78 10.72 5.97
N PRO A 90 15.97 9.63 6.73
CA PRO A 90 16.52 8.38 6.21
C PRO A 90 15.71 7.85 5.03
N GLU A 91 16.37 7.21 4.06
CA GLU A 91 15.69 6.67 2.87
C GLU A 91 14.56 5.68 3.20
N VAL A 92 14.76 4.88 4.25
CA VAL A 92 13.75 3.94 4.75
C VAL A 92 12.48 4.67 5.19
N LEU A 93 12.65 5.76 5.93
CA LEU A 93 11.54 6.60 6.40
C LEU A 93 10.84 7.32 5.26
N LYS A 94 11.60 7.81 4.26
CA LYS A 94 11.02 8.38 3.02
C LYS A 94 10.10 7.37 2.34
N LYS A 95 10.57 6.14 2.12
CA LYS A 95 9.79 5.08 1.48
C LYS A 95 8.51 4.75 2.24
N ILE A 96 8.61 4.66 3.56
CA ILE A 96 7.47 4.41 4.45
C ILE A 96 6.42 5.52 4.31
N ILE A 97 6.85 6.80 4.39
CA ILE A 97 5.95 7.96 4.30
C ILE A 97 5.32 8.07 2.91
N THR A 98 6.09 7.87 1.84
CA THR A 98 5.55 7.82 0.46
C THR A 98 4.52 6.71 0.28
N SER A 99 4.75 5.54 0.89
CA SER A 99 3.80 4.43 0.86
C SER A 99 2.53 4.74 1.66
N TYR A 100 2.64 5.46 2.78
CA TYR A 100 1.49 5.96 3.54
C TYR A 100 0.65 6.94 2.71
N GLU A 101 1.27 7.95 2.12
CA GLU A 101 0.59 8.94 1.26
C GLU A 101 -0.12 8.27 0.08
N THR A 102 0.54 7.29 -0.54
CA THR A 102 -0.04 6.50 -1.64
C THR A 102 -1.28 5.73 -1.16
N MET A 103 -1.23 5.12 0.02
CA MET A 103 -2.35 4.40 0.60
C MET A 103 -3.54 5.33 0.87
N ILE A 104 -3.28 6.48 1.51
CA ILE A 104 -4.32 7.50 1.76
C ILE A 104 -4.96 7.94 0.45
N ASN A 105 -4.16 8.23 -0.58
CA ASN A 105 -4.67 8.64 -1.88
C ASN A 105 -5.52 7.55 -2.55
N MET A 106 -5.13 6.28 -2.45
CA MET A 106 -5.95 5.18 -2.98
C MET A 106 -7.27 5.01 -2.22
N ILE A 107 -7.27 5.22 -0.90
CA ILE A 107 -8.49 5.21 -0.08
C ILE A 107 -9.39 6.39 -0.45
N LYS A 108 -8.83 7.60 -0.64
CA LYS A 108 -9.55 8.78 -1.14
C LYS A 108 -10.26 8.48 -2.46
N ILE A 109 -9.51 8.01 -3.45
CA ILE A 109 -10.04 7.66 -4.76
C ILE A 109 -11.15 6.60 -4.62
N LEU A 110 -10.99 5.60 -3.75
CA LEU A 110 -12.03 4.60 -3.53
C LEU A 110 -13.32 5.24 -3.02
N ILE A 111 -13.23 6.10 -2.01
CA ILE A 111 -14.39 6.77 -1.41
C ILE A 111 -15.08 7.65 -2.46
N GLU A 112 -14.32 8.47 -3.18
CA GLU A 112 -14.86 9.33 -4.24
C GLU A 112 -15.50 8.55 -5.40
N ASN A 113 -14.98 7.36 -5.70
CA ASN A 113 -15.54 6.49 -6.75
C ASN A 113 -16.65 5.57 -6.22
N ALA A 114 -16.82 5.40 -4.90
CA ALA A 114 -17.86 4.56 -4.32
C ALA A 114 -19.26 5.16 -4.54
N ASP A 115 -19.39 6.50 -4.52
CA ASP A 115 -20.66 7.20 -4.76
C ASP A 115 -21.17 7.09 -6.21
N THR A 116 -20.29 6.82 -7.19
CA THR A 116 -20.74 6.62 -8.60
C THR A 116 -21.48 5.29 -8.83
N VAL A 117 -21.67 4.47 -7.79
CA VAL A 117 -22.32 3.15 -7.86
C VAL A 117 -23.75 3.18 -7.29
N TYR A 118 -24.17 4.27 -6.63
CA TYR A 118 -25.57 4.43 -6.22
C TYR A 118 -26.37 5.07 -7.37
N GLU A 119 -26.67 4.28 -8.40
CA GLU A 119 -27.72 4.64 -9.35
C GLU A 119 -29.08 4.71 -8.62
N LYS A 120 -29.84 5.73 -8.98
CA LYS A 120 -31.13 6.12 -8.41
C LYS A 120 -32.27 5.28 -8.97
#